data_AF-A0A5N5DRS1-F1
#
_entry.id   AF-A0A5N5DRS1-F1
#
_cell.length_a   1.000
_cell.length_b   1.000
_cell.length_c   1.000
_cell.angle_alpha   90.00
_cell.angle_beta   90.00
_cell.angle_gamma   90.00
#
_symmetry.space_group_name_H-M   'P 1'
#
loop_
_entity.id
_entity.type
_entity.pdbx_description
1 polymer ?
#
loop_
_entity_poly.entity_id
_entity_poly.type
_entity_poly.pdbx_seq_one_letter_code
_entity_poly.pdbx_strand_id
1 'polypeptide(L)'
;MSWKSLLSPSSPRYTPLGFPDSAAKRVPPRRILYAGAAAVATVFVIATASWHVNHRSIFHDPAYFETVRLSEGYKWQFDPKRDALNYGLTDEQCNAAFPDLFMELDRAQDFFSENKIQYKDIHLSTEAELNDHWNGKTRAEFHIMIYNGELIVIDEAKGEPDRSRGLSAMASMYRAITAHPDPRSIPNVEFILDLHDNSQPGPEGKIRFTWARHKDNPYMWVIPDFDGWTYPDDAVGSYVQFRNEVAEIEKPFEEKIPQLSWRGSLGVNHGLRQALMDASDGKSWSDVKAIDWRTRSNVLAMKDFCNYQYVAHTEGNTWSGRLRYLHNCNSVPVIHDLDWVAHYYPLLQDSGPYQNYIKVKRDFSDLDEKMEHLIAHPDEAKRIAAQSAQTFRDRYLTPAAEACYWRRMFAKYASVQDFQPRLYDEEIGPDGDVVRRLRRGQTFERFAFRGKDGYEHGIFEEPKDKAECKNESNPAPATPVMTPTPLTPVTPAVTPIEIVPTPVETLIDTPVDAPVPTPPEAVEDGAEPRTPTPDNQDDFWGQ
;
A
#
# COMPACT_ATOMS: atom_id res chain seq x y z
N MET A 1 59.44 20.12 -16.31
CA MET A 1 60.07 21.41 -16.68
C MET A 1 58.95 22.43 -16.92
N SER A 2 59.04 23.72 -16.57
CA SER A 2 59.94 24.42 -15.64
C SER A 2 59.16 25.60 -15.05
N TRP A 3 58.90 25.62 -13.74
CA TRP A 3 59.59 26.49 -12.78
C TRP A 3 59.87 27.95 -13.24
N LYS A 4 59.07 28.86 -12.63
CA LYS A 4 59.44 30.10 -11.88
C LYS A 4 59.69 31.49 -12.53
N SER A 5 59.16 32.50 -11.81
CA SER A 5 59.74 33.83 -11.47
C SER A 5 59.59 35.00 -12.48
N LEU A 6 59.63 36.31 -12.13
CA LEU A 6 59.60 37.08 -10.85
C LEU A 6 59.35 38.61 -11.11
N LEU A 7 59.39 39.44 -10.04
CA LEU A 7 59.58 40.92 -9.92
C LEU A 7 58.29 41.75 -9.64
N SER A 8 58.07 42.52 -8.54
CA SER A 8 58.88 43.43 -7.66
C SER A 8 58.79 44.93 -8.07
N PRO A 9 59.04 45.99 -7.24
CA PRO A 9 59.20 46.15 -5.77
C PRO A 9 58.37 47.33 -5.13
N SER A 10 58.40 47.49 -3.80
CA SER A 10 59.00 48.68 -3.10
C SER A 10 58.62 48.83 -1.61
N SER A 11 59.48 49.53 -0.86
CA SER A 11 59.36 49.90 0.57
C SER A 11 59.94 51.32 0.75
N PRO A 12 59.69 52.06 1.85
CA PRO A 12 60.64 51.99 2.97
C PRO A 12 60.09 52.26 4.41
N ARG A 13 61.01 52.05 5.36
CA ARG A 13 60.97 52.05 6.84
C ARG A 13 60.66 53.41 7.49
N TYR A 14 60.22 53.43 8.77
CA TYR A 14 60.94 54.05 9.91
C TYR A 14 60.35 53.60 11.28
N THR A 15 61.13 53.72 12.37
CA THR A 15 60.82 53.32 13.77
C THR A 15 61.31 54.44 14.75
N PRO A 16 61.32 54.26 16.09
CA PRO A 16 60.20 54.24 17.07
C PRO A 16 60.40 55.28 18.22
N LEU A 17 59.56 55.28 19.28
CA LEU A 17 59.87 55.53 20.73
C LEU A 17 58.70 56.18 21.52
N GLY A 18 58.59 55.88 22.83
CA GLY A 18 57.89 56.73 23.82
C GLY A 18 57.06 56.04 24.92
N PHE A 19 57.64 55.87 26.12
CA PHE A 19 56.94 55.76 27.42
C PHE A 19 57.28 57.02 28.25
N PRO A 20 56.42 57.49 29.20
CA PRO A 20 56.70 57.16 30.62
C PRO A 20 55.48 57.09 31.59
N ASP A 21 55.66 56.28 32.64
CA ASP A 21 55.24 56.35 34.06
C ASP A 21 54.02 57.18 34.56
N SER A 22 53.11 56.54 35.31
CA SER A 22 53.14 56.50 36.81
C SER A 22 51.81 56.05 37.47
N ALA A 23 51.87 55.73 38.77
CA ALA A 23 50.97 54.81 39.50
C ALA A 23 49.67 55.38 40.12
N ALA A 24 48.66 54.50 40.31
CA ALA A 24 47.83 54.44 41.52
C ALA A 24 47.05 53.11 41.68
N LYS A 25 46.88 52.61 42.91
CA LYS A 25 46.14 51.36 43.24
C LYS A 25 44.63 51.59 43.35
N ARG A 26 43.81 50.63 42.87
CA ARG A 26 42.51 50.19 43.48
C ARG A 26 41.96 48.93 42.80
N VAL A 27 41.38 48.03 43.60
CA VAL A 27 40.65 46.76 43.33
C VAL A 27 39.55 46.72 44.42
N PRO A 28 38.35 46.06 44.31
CA PRO A 28 37.77 45.11 43.33
C PRO A 28 36.49 45.68 42.62
N PRO A 29 35.57 44.92 41.93
CA PRO A 29 35.39 43.45 41.90
C PRO A 29 35.20 42.73 40.55
N ARG A 30 35.40 41.41 40.66
CA ARG A 30 35.13 40.33 39.69
C ARG A 30 33.85 40.51 38.88
N ARG A 31 33.98 40.67 37.55
CA ARG A 31 32.89 40.44 36.57
C ARG A 31 33.34 39.80 35.24
N ILE A 32 34.47 39.09 35.23
CA ILE A 32 34.94 38.35 34.04
C ILE A 32 35.37 36.93 34.45
N LEU A 33 34.40 36.01 34.50
CA LEU A 33 34.63 34.55 34.56
C LEU A 33 33.35 33.72 34.31
N TYR A 34 32.16 34.32 34.41
CA TYR A 34 30.90 33.63 34.10
C TYR A 34 30.49 33.66 32.61
N ALA A 35 30.98 34.62 31.82
CA ALA A 35 30.62 34.71 30.40
C ALA A 35 31.19 33.54 29.56
N GLY A 36 32.43 33.11 29.82
CA GLY A 36 33.04 31.98 29.11
C GLY A 36 32.42 30.64 29.50
N ALA A 37 32.16 30.42 30.80
CA ALA A 37 31.49 29.21 31.27
C ALA A 37 30.05 29.11 30.77
N ALA A 38 29.29 30.22 30.76
CA ALA A 38 27.96 30.26 30.19
C ALA A 38 27.99 30.02 28.67
N ALA A 39 28.89 30.68 27.91
CA ALA A 39 28.99 30.47 26.46
C ALA A 39 29.36 29.03 26.10
N VAL A 40 30.33 28.41 26.80
CA VAL A 40 30.68 27.00 26.58
C VAL A 40 29.55 26.07 27.00
N ALA A 41 28.90 26.30 28.14
CA ALA A 41 27.74 25.50 28.56
C ALA A 41 26.55 25.66 27.60
N THR A 42 26.28 26.85 27.08
CA THR A 42 25.21 27.09 26.10
C THR A 42 25.57 26.48 24.74
N VAL A 43 26.81 26.55 24.27
CA VAL A 43 27.24 25.84 23.05
C VAL A 43 27.20 24.32 23.25
N PHE A 44 27.58 23.81 24.42
CA PHE A 44 27.49 22.38 24.72
C PHE A 44 26.03 21.92 24.86
N VAL A 45 25.16 22.69 25.51
CA VAL A 45 23.72 22.40 25.63
C VAL A 45 23.01 22.52 24.29
N ILE A 46 23.35 23.51 23.44
CA ILE A 46 22.83 23.59 22.08
C ILE A 46 23.39 22.45 21.23
N ALA A 47 24.67 22.08 21.35
CA ALA A 47 25.23 20.94 20.63
C ALA A 47 24.63 19.60 21.08
N THR A 48 24.40 19.38 22.39
CA THR A 48 23.74 18.16 22.89
C THR A 48 22.24 18.17 22.62
N ALA A 49 21.58 19.33 22.65
CA ALA A 49 20.18 19.46 22.25
C ALA A 49 20.03 19.22 20.74
N SER A 50 20.87 19.80 19.88
CA SER A 50 20.90 19.51 18.45
C SER A 50 21.28 18.05 18.16
N TRP A 51 22.18 17.45 18.94
CA TRP A 51 22.51 16.02 18.83
C TRP A 51 21.33 15.12 19.24
N HIS A 52 20.60 15.47 20.29
CA HIS A 52 19.38 14.75 20.71
C HIS A 52 18.16 15.04 19.82
N VAL A 53 18.10 16.21 19.17
CA VAL A 53 17.06 16.55 18.18
C VAL A 53 17.31 15.84 16.85
N ASN A 54 18.58 15.65 16.44
CA ASN A 54 18.94 14.84 15.27
C ASN A 54 18.92 13.32 15.50
N HIS A 55 18.56 12.82 16.68
CA HIS A 55 18.48 11.38 16.99
C HIS A 55 17.13 10.95 17.58
N ARG A 56 16.11 11.81 17.53
CA ARG A 56 14.74 11.32 17.66
C ARG A 56 14.37 10.61 16.36
N SER A 57 14.21 9.29 16.46
CA SER A 57 13.49 8.49 15.47
C SER A 57 12.21 9.22 15.07
N ILE A 58 11.96 9.32 13.77
CA ILE A 58 10.69 9.84 13.24
C ILE A 58 9.53 8.91 13.63
N PHE A 59 9.85 7.63 13.81
CA PHE A 59 8.94 6.55 14.19
C PHE A 59 8.76 6.49 15.69
N HIS A 60 7.52 6.25 16.11
CA HIS A 60 7.20 6.03 17.51
C HIS A 60 7.89 4.75 18.01
N ASP A 61 8.42 4.82 19.24
CA ASP A 61 8.86 3.63 19.97
C ASP A 61 7.68 2.62 20.04
N PRO A 62 7.85 1.34 19.66
CA PRO A 62 6.82 0.33 19.83
C PRO A 62 6.30 0.12 21.26
N ALA A 63 6.96 0.68 22.28
CA ALA A 63 6.43 0.77 23.65
C ALA A 63 5.54 2.01 23.90
N TYR A 64 5.51 3.00 23.00
CA TYR A 64 4.80 4.27 23.14
C TYR A 64 3.30 4.18 22.79
N PHE A 65 2.84 3.16 22.06
CA PHE A 65 1.46 3.10 21.53
C PHE A 65 0.39 3.40 22.57
N GLU A 66 -0.33 4.50 22.33
CA GLU A 66 -1.13 5.17 23.35
C GLU A 66 -2.39 4.38 23.72
N THR A 67 -2.78 4.46 24.99
CA THR A 67 -4.08 3.97 25.44
C THR A 67 -5.15 5.05 25.28
N VAL A 68 -6.04 4.86 24.32
CA VAL A 68 -7.19 5.74 24.09
C VAL A 68 -8.23 5.53 25.19
N ARG A 69 -8.90 6.60 25.63
CA ARG A 69 -10.16 6.49 26.38
C ARG A 69 -11.31 6.62 25.40
N LEU A 70 -12.10 5.55 25.24
CA LEU A 70 -13.31 5.58 24.43
C LEU A 70 -14.42 6.36 25.16
N SER A 71 -15.48 6.72 24.43
CA SER A 71 -16.63 7.49 24.93
C SER A 71 -17.31 6.86 26.17
N GLU A 72 -17.27 5.52 26.27
CA GLU A 72 -17.79 4.74 27.41
C GLU A 72 -16.85 4.72 28.63
N GLY A 73 -15.70 5.41 28.57
CA GLY A 73 -14.71 5.49 29.65
C GLY A 73 -13.70 4.34 29.69
N TYR A 74 -13.86 3.32 28.85
CA TYR A 74 -12.91 2.21 28.74
C TYR A 74 -11.56 2.65 28.16
N LYS A 75 -10.49 2.09 28.72
CA LYS A 75 -9.13 2.17 28.17
C LYS A 75 -8.97 1.14 27.06
N TRP A 76 -8.65 1.58 25.85
CA TRP A 76 -8.39 0.74 24.69
C TRP A 76 -6.94 0.89 24.23
N GLN A 77 -6.31 -0.23 23.89
CA GLN A 77 -5.02 -0.31 23.22
C GLN A 77 -5.13 -1.43 22.18
N PHE A 78 -4.51 -1.24 21.01
CA PHE A 78 -4.55 -2.19 19.91
C PHE A 78 -3.96 -3.55 20.31
N ASP A 79 -4.79 -4.59 20.25
CA ASP A 79 -4.38 -5.99 20.41
C ASP A 79 -4.51 -6.68 19.03
N PRO A 80 -3.41 -7.15 18.42
CA PRO A 80 -3.45 -7.76 17.10
C PRO A 80 -4.39 -8.97 17.00
N LYS A 81 -4.59 -9.72 18.09
CA LYS A 81 -5.48 -10.89 18.10
C LYS A 81 -6.96 -10.52 18.12
N ARG A 82 -7.29 -9.35 18.68
CA ARG A 82 -8.67 -8.85 18.78
C ARG A 82 -9.03 -7.92 17.63
N ASP A 83 -8.10 -7.03 17.25
CA ASP A 83 -8.39 -5.84 16.47
C ASP A 83 -7.87 -5.91 15.02
N ALA A 84 -7.01 -6.86 14.64
CA ALA A 84 -6.42 -6.88 13.28
C ALA A 84 -7.46 -7.04 12.14
N LEU A 85 -8.64 -7.60 12.44
CA LEU A 85 -9.79 -7.69 11.53
C LEU A 85 -10.92 -6.70 11.87
N ASN A 86 -10.70 -5.77 12.80
CA ASN A 86 -11.65 -4.71 13.11
C ASN A 86 -11.50 -3.57 12.10
N TYR A 87 -12.19 -3.68 10.96
CA TYR A 87 -12.20 -2.65 9.92
C TYR A 87 -12.86 -1.33 10.36
N GLY A 88 -13.62 -1.35 11.47
CA GLY A 88 -14.43 -0.24 11.95
C GLY A 88 -13.81 0.60 13.08
N LEU A 89 -12.50 0.45 13.36
CA LEU A 89 -11.80 1.28 14.35
C LEU A 89 -12.07 2.78 14.12
N THR A 90 -12.31 3.56 15.17
CA THR A 90 -12.53 5.01 15.08
C THR A 90 -11.24 5.74 14.69
N ASP A 91 -11.34 7.03 14.31
CA ASP A 91 -10.16 7.84 13.99
C ASP A 91 -9.18 7.94 15.18
N GLU A 92 -9.66 8.02 16.41
CA GLU A 92 -8.82 8.01 17.63
C GLU A 92 -8.10 6.66 17.80
N GLN A 93 -8.81 5.55 17.55
CA GLN A 93 -8.22 4.21 17.60
C GLN A 93 -7.17 4.02 16.50
N CYS A 94 -7.46 4.46 15.27
CA CYS A 94 -6.52 4.46 14.15
C CYS A 94 -5.25 5.28 14.46
N ASN A 95 -5.41 6.50 15.00
CA ASN A 95 -4.29 7.37 15.38
C ASN A 95 -3.39 6.73 16.44
N ALA A 96 -3.96 6.11 17.48
CA ALA A 96 -3.18 5.52 18.56
C ALA A 96 -2.54 4.16 18.21
N ALA A 97 -3.19 3.38 17.35
CA ALA A 97 -2.68 2.09 16.90
C ALA A 97 -1.57 2.21 15.84
N PHE A 98 -1.73 3.18 14.94
CA PHE A 98 -0.97 3.30 13.69
C PHE A 98 -0.43 4.72 13.43
N PRO A 99 0.23 5.40 14.39
CA PRO A 99 0.60 6.81 14.26
C PRO A 99 1.52 7.10 13.06
N ASP A 100 2.45 6.19 12.73
CA ASP A 100 3.42 6.39 11.64
C ASP A 100 2.90 5.96 10.25
N LEU A 101 1.69 5.39 10.18
CA LEU A 101 1.17 4.76 8.95
C LEU A 101 0.84 5.77 7.84
N PHE A 102 0.63 7.04 8.20
CA PHE A 102 0.06 8.03 7.30
C PHE A 102 1.11 8.94 6.63
N MET A 103 2.41 8.70 6.84
CA MET A 103 3.50 9.57 6.37
C MET A 103 3.49 9.85 4.85
N GLU A 104 3.12 8.85 4.02
CA GLU A 104 2.98 9.08 2.57
C GLU A 104 1.77 9.93 2.19
N LEU A 105 0.71 9.91 3.01
CA LEU A 105 -0.46 10.77 2.86
C LEU A 105 -0.19 12.18 3.38
N ASP A 106 0.61 12.32 4.44
CA ASP A 106 1.09 13.61 4.95
C ASP A 106 1.89 14.32 3.86
N ARG A 107 2.90 13.65 3.30
CA ARG A 107 3.70 14.14 2.16
C ARG A 107 2.84 14.58 0.98
N ALA A 108 1.83 13.77 0.61
CA ALA A 108 0.94 14.11 -0.50
C ALA A 108 0.07 15.34 -0.16
N GLN A 109 -0.52 15.37 1.04
CA GLN A 109 -1.32 16.51 1.51
C GLN A 109 -0.51 17.81 1.56
N ASP A 110 0.73 17.77 2.04
CA ASP A 110 1.60 18.95 2.11
C ASP A 110 1.90 19.50 0.71
N PHE A 111 2.28 18.63 -0.23
CA PHE A 111 2.52 19.03 -1.62
C PHE A 111 1.28 19.64 -2.30
N PHE A 112 0.13 18.99 -2.16
CA PHE A 112 -1.14 19.45 -2.73
C PHE A 112 -1.81 20.59 -1.92
N SER A 113 -1.26 20.97 -0.76
CA SER A 113 -1.74 22.16 -0.03
C SER A 113 -1.32 23.46 -0.71
N GLU A 114 -0.15 23.48 -1.35
CA GLU A 114 0.30 24.58 -2.21
C GLU A 114 -0.16 24.42 -3.67
N ASN A 115 -0.45 23.19 -4.11
CA ASN A 115 -0.80 22.84 -5.49
C ASN A 115 -2.22 22.22 -5.58
N LYS A 116 -3.25 22.95 -5.14
CA LYS A 116 -4.61 22.40 -4.95
C LYS A 116 -5.17 21.66 -6.17
N ILE A 117 -5.71 20.46 -5.93
CA ILE A 117 -6.23 19.51 -6.93
C ILE A 117 -7.49 20.08 -7.58
N GLN A 118 -7.47 20.29 -8.88
CA GLN A 118 -8.59 20.87 -9.65
C GLN A 118 -9.40 19.77 -10.32
N TYR A 119 -10.69 20.04 -10.60
CA TYR A 119 -11.57 19.08 -11.29
C TYR A 119 -11.01 18.63 -12.66
N LYS A 120 -10.33 19.55 -13.38
CA LYS A 120 -9.66 19.28 -14.66
C LYS A 120 -8.49 18.29 -14.58
N ASP A 121 -7.98 17.99 -13.38
CA ASP A 121 -6.86 17.07 -13.20
C ASP A 121 -7.35 15.61 -13.03
N ILE A 122 -8.68 15.42 -12.91
CA ILE A 122 -9.36 14.15 -12.63
C ILE A 122 -10.09 13.65 -13.89
N HIS A 123 -9.33 13.06 -14.80
CA HIS A 123 -9.86 12.44 -16.02
C HIS A 123 -9.05 11.22 -16.45
N LEU A 124 -9.76 10.23 -17.01
CA LEU A 124 -9.15 9.08 -17.70
C LEU A 124 -8.18 9.56 -18.79
N SER A 125 -7.15 8.76 -19.07
CA SER A 125 -6.15 9.07 -20.10
C SER A 125 -6.78 9.07 -21.50
N THR A 126 -6.58 10.18 -22.21
CA THR A 126 -7.00 10.38 -23.59
C THR A 126 -6.04 9.71 -24.57
N GLU A 127 -6.50 9.41 -25.79
CA GLU A 127 -5.66 8.80 -26.82
C GLU A 127 -4.39 9.61 -27.12
N ALA A 128 -4.46 10.95 -27.07
CA ALA A 128 -3.29 11.81 -27.26
C ALA A 128 -2.21 11.58 -26.19
N GLU A 129 -2.60 11.60 -24.91
CA GLU A 129 -1.69 11.37 -23.77
C GLU A 129 -1.11 9.94 -23.76
N LEU A 130 -1.82 8.96 -24.32
CA LEU A 130 -1.34 7.59 -24.50
C LEU A 130 -0.33 7.45 -25.65
N ASN A 131 -0.58 8.14 -26.77
CA ASN A 131 0.32 8.14 -27.92
C ASN A 131 1.65 8.84 -27.61
N ASP A 132 1.61 10.02 -27.00
CA ASP A 132 2.80 10.84 -26.76
C ASP A 132 3.72 10.29 -25.65
N HIS A 133 3.21 9.45 -24.74
CA HIS A 133 3.92 9.09 -23.50
C HIS A 133 4.01 7.58 -23.23
N TRP A 134 3.19 6.77 -23.90
CA TRP A 134 3.11 5.32 -23.67
C TRP A 134 3.21 4.50 -24.97
N ASN A 135 3.66 5.13 -26.07
CA ASN A 135 3.78 4.52 -27.40
C ASN A 135 2.48 3.83 -27.87
N GLY A 136 1.32 4.40 -27.50
CA GLY A 136 0.01 3.85 -27.84
C GLY A 136 -0.42 2.63 -27.01
N LYS A 137 0.30 2.27 -25.93
CA LYS A 137 -0.17 1.25 -24.97
C LYS A 137 -1.46 1.72 -24.28
N THR A 138 -2.42 0.79 -24.16
CA THR A 138 -3.71 1.05 -23.53
C THR A 138 -3.60 1.09 -22.01
N ARG A 139 -4.15 2.13 -21.37
CA ARG A 139 -4.19 2.22 -19.90
C ARG A 139 -5.51 1.70 -19.34
N ALA A 140 -5.41 0.79 -18.36
CA ALA A 140 -6.50 0.48 -17.45
C ALA A 140 -6.53 1.50 -16.28
N GLU A 141 -7.61 2.27 -16.19
CA GLU A 141 -7.85 3.31 -15.19
C GLU A 141 -9.34 3.32 -14.82
N PHE A 142 -9.67 3.58 -13.54
CA PHE A 142 -11.05 3.80 -13.08
C PHE A 142 -11.23 5.25 -12.63
N HIS A 143 -12.32 5.88 -13.08
CA HIS A 143 -12.77 7.15 -12.53
C HIS A 143 -13.78 6.85 -11.41
N ILE A 144 -13.42 7.22 -10.17
CA ILE A 144 -14.14 6.82 -8.96
C ILE A 144 -14.54 8.06 -8.17
N MET A 145 -15.72 7.99 -7.54
CA MET A 145 -16.22 8.97 -6.58
C MET A 145 -16.67 8.25 -5.30
N ILE A 146 -16.38 8.86 -4.15
CA ILE A 146 -17.07 8.56 -2.90
C ILE A 146 -18.05 9.71 -2.67
N TYR A 147 -19.32 9.39 -2.43
CA TYR A 147 -20.36 10.40 -2.22
C TYR A 147 -21.35 9.93 -1.14
N ASN A 148 -21.50 10.68 -0.05
CA ASN A 148 -22.38 10.37 1.08
C ASN A 148 -22.22 8.93 1.63
N GLY A 149 -20.98 8.42 1.66
CA GLY A 149 -20.66 7.06 2.11
C GLY A 149 -20.89 5.95 1.09
N GLU A 150 -21.26 6.26 -0.16
CA GLU A 150 -21.33 5.29 -1.27
C GLU A 150 -20.05 5.33 -2.11
N LEU A 151 -19.50 4.16 -2.47
CA LEU A 151 -18.44 4.03 -3.49
C LEU A 151 -19.08 3.91 -4.88
N ILE A 152 -18.72 4.83 -5.78
CA ILE A 152 -19.34 4.99 -7.10
C ILE A 152 -18.27 4.96 -8.18
N VAL A 153 -18.44 4.10 -9.18
CA VAL A 153 -17.60 4.07 -10.38
C VAL A 153 -18.26 4.92 -11.46
N ILE A 154 -17.61 6.03 -11.81
CA ILE A 154 -18.06 6.97 -12.84
C ILE A 154 -17.80 6.40 -14.23
N ASP A 155 -16.58 5.92 -14.48
CA ASP A 155 -16.14 5.43 -15.79
C ASP A 155 -14.94 4.45 -15.67
N GLU A 156 -14.69 3.66 -16.73
CA GLU A 156 -13.63 2.64 -16.79
C GLU A 156 -12.90 2.70 -18.15
N ALA A 157 -11.63 3.09 -18.14
CA ALA A 157 -10.71 2.81 -19.24
C ALA A 157 -10.17 1.38 -19.11
N LYS A 158 -10.17 0.63 -20.21
CA LYS A 158 -9.64 -0.75 -20.27
C LYS A 158 -8.29 -0.75 -20.97
N GLY A 159 -7.32 -1.46 -20.40
CA GLY A 159 -5.98 -1.58 -20.95
C GLY A 159 -5.27 -2.86 -20.54
N GLU A 160 -3.94 -2.83 -20.57
CA GLU A 160 -3.08 -4.01 -20.33
C GLU A 160 -3.25 -4.64 -18.92
N PRO A 161 -3.31 -3.88 -17.79
CA PRO A 161 -3.50 -4.47 -16.46
C PRO A 161 -4.88 -5.11 -16.28
N ASP A 162 -4.91 -6.26 -15.62
CA ASP A 162 -6.17 -6.97 -15.35
C ASP A 162 -7.13 -6.14 -14.47
N ARG A 163 -8.38 -6.02 -14.94
CA ARG A 163 -9.50 -5.32 -14.27
C ARG A 163 -9.70 -5.75 -12.81
N SER A 164 -9.43 -7.01 -12.49
CA SER A 164 -9.53 -7.59 -11.15
C SER A 164 -8.66 -6.89 -10.10
N ARG A 165 -7.51 -6.29 -10.49
CA ARG A 165 -6.68 -5.47 -9.61
C ARG A 165 -7.49 -4.29 -9.06
N GLY A 166 -8.15 -3.54 -9.94
CA GLY A 166 -8.98 -2.40 -9.56
C GLY A 166 -10.24 -2.81 -8.79
N LEU A 167 -10.88 -3.93 -9.16
CA LEU A 167 -12.00 -4.48 -8.38
C LEU A 167 -11.58 -4.86 -6.95
N SER A 168 -10.39 -5.43 -6.78
CA SER A 168 -9.87 -5.85 -5.46
C SER A 168 -9.50 -4.65 -4.59
N ALA A 169 -8.87 -3.62 -5.17
CA ALA A 169 -8.64 -2.35 -4.48
C ALA A 169 -9.96 -1.66 -4.09
N MET A 170 -10.94 -1.59 -5.00
CA MET A 170 -12.28 -1.07 -4.71
C MET A 170 -13.02 -1.89 -3.65
N ALA A 171 -12.82 -3.22 -3.58
CA ALA A 171 -13.37 -4.04 -2.50
C ALA A 171 -12.73 -3.70 -1.13
N SER A 172 -11.41 -3.43 -1.08
CA SER A 172 -10.76 -2.94 0.13
C SER A 172 -11.26 -1.54 0.54
N MET A 173 -11.42 -0.62 -0.41
CA MET A 173 -12.06 0.69 -0.18
C MET A 173 -13.49 0.53 0.36
N TYR A 174 -14.33 -0.28 -0.29
CA TYR A 174 -15.71 -0.52 0.08
C TYR A 174 -15.84 -1.08 1.50
N ARG A 175 -14.98 -2.04 1.87
CA ARG A 175 -14.87 -2.57 3.24
C ARG A 175 -14.47 -1.48 4.24
N ALA A 176 -13.52 -0.62 3.91
CA ALA A 176 -13.10 0.48 4.78
C ALA A 176 -14.20 1.53 4.97
N ILE A 177 -14.98 1.83 3.92
CA ILE A 177 -16.11 2.77 3.96
C ILE A 177 -17.26 2.20 4.79
N THR A 178 -17.72 0.99 4.46
CA THR A 178 -18.93 0.39 5.07
C THR A 178 -18.72 -0.09 6.51
N ALA A 179 -17.48 -0.34 6.93
CA ALA A 179 -17.16 -0.64 8.33
C ALA A 179 -17.06 0.61 9.23
N HIS A 180 -17.02 1.83 8.67
CA HIS A 180 -17.05 3.04 9.50
C HIS A 180 -18.42 3.17 10.20
N PRO A 181 -18.49 3.49 11.51
CA PRO A 181 -19.76 3.56 12.24
C PRO A 181 -20.77 4.57 11.68
N ASP A 182 -20.28 5.63 11.02
CA ASP A 182 -21.09 6.56 10.24
C ASP A 182 -20.46 6.75 8.84
N PRO A 183 -20.78 5.94 7.82
CA PRO A 183 -20.15 6.05 6.51
C PRO A 183 -20.36 7.43 5.85
N ARG A 184 -21.36 8.20 6.28
CA ARG A 184 -21.66 9.55 5.74
C ARG A 184 -20.74 10.63 6.28
N SER A 185 -19.97 10.37 7.35
CA SER A 185 -18.93 11.29 7.81
C SER A 185 -17.65 11.21 6.97
N ILE A 186 -17.50 10.17 6.13
CA ILE A 186 -16.41 10.07 5.17
C ILE A 186 -16.64 11.14 4.09
N PRO A 187 -15.68 12.05 3.84
CA PRO A 187 -15.91 13.16 2.94
C PRO A 187 -16.03 12.71 1.49
N ASN A 188 -16.83 13.45 0.72
CA ASN A 188 -16.98 13.22 -0.71
C ASN A 188 -15.64 13.48 -1.41
N VAL A 189 -15.18 12.56 -2.25
CA VAL A 189 -13.95 12.70 -3.05
C VAL A 189 -14.16 12.14 -4.46
N GLU A 190 -13.41 12.65 -5.43
CA GLU A 190 -13.44 12.17 -6.83
C GLU A 190 -12.00 12.10 -7.37
N PHE A 191 -11.63 10.94 -7.92
CA PHE A 191 -10.23 10.59 -8.21
C PHE A 191 -10.09 9.55 -9.33
N ILE A 192 -8.88 9.44 -9.89
CA ILE A 192 -8.49 8.39 -10.84
C ILE A 192 -7.66 7.33 -10.12
N LEU A 193 -8.10 6.07 -10.20
CA LEU A 193 -7.34 4.88 -9.81
C LEU A 193 -6.63 4.30 -11.04
N ASP A 194 -5.30 4.23 -11.01
CA ASP A 194 -4.47 3.69 -12.09
C ASP A 194 -3.95 2.30 -11.71
N LEU A 195 -4.13 1.32 -12.60
CA LEU A 195 -3.85 -0.09 -12.30
C LEU A 195 -2.44 -0.56 -12.68
N HIS A 196 -1.65 0.27 -13.35
CA HIS A 196 -0.32 -0.14 -13.84
C HIS A 196 0.70 -0.12 -12.71
N ASP A 197 1.64 -1.07 -12.78
CA ASP A 197 2.85 -1.05 -11.98
C ASP A 197 3.57 0.32 -12.09
N ASN A 198 3.65 0.87 -13.30
CA ASN A 198 4.23 2.19 -13.59
C ASN A 198 3.14 3.26 -13.87
N SER A 199 2.67 3.91 -12.81
CA SER A 199 1.78 5.07 -12.87
C SER A 199 2.49 6.43 -12.85
N GLN A 200 3.80 6.50 -13.10
CA GLN A 200 4.52 7.78 -13.12
C GLN A 200 3.89 8.75 -14.14
N PRO A 201 3.87 10.06 -13.86
CA PRO A 201 3.18 11.00 -14.73
C PRO A 201 3.87 11.03 -16.09
N GLY A 202 3.06 11.00 -17.15
CA GLY A 202 3.49 11.61 -18.40
C GLY A 202 3.71 13.12 -18.20
N PRO A 203 4.44 13.80 -19.11
CA PRO A 203 4.82 15.23 -19.09
C PRO A 203 3.83 16.33 -18.63
N GLU A 204 2.56 16.03 -18.32
CA GLU A 204 1.56 17.02 -17.88
C GLU A 204 0.98 16.79 -16.46
N GLY A 205 1.61 15.93 -15.64
CA GLY A 205 1.44 16.01 -14.17
C GLY A 205 0.09 15.55 -13.59
N LYS A 206 -0.60 14.61 -14.23
CA LYS A 206 -1.85 14.02 -13.72
C LYS A 206 -1.74 13.45 -12.31
N ILE A 207 -2.82 13.62 -11.55
CA ILE A 207 -2.94 13.19 -10.16
C ILE A 207 -3.68 11.85 -10.14
N ARG A 208 -3.02 10.80 -9.63
CA ARG A 208 -3.54 9.42 -9.62
C ARG A 208 -3.35 8.76 -8.28
N PHE A 209 -4.26 7.85 -7.96
CA PHE A 209 -4.09 6.84 -6.93
C PHE A 209 -3.36 5.65 -7.55
N THR A 210 -2.23 5.25 -6.97
CA THR A 210 -1.34 4.22 -7.51
C THR A 210 -0.69 3.37 -6.42
N TRP A 211 -0.38 2.12 -6.74
CA TRP A 211 0.25 1.13 -5.85
C TRP A 211 1.59 1.62 -5.28
N ALA A 212 2.39 2.34 -6.07
CA ALA A 212 3.65 2.92 -5.65
C ALA A 212 4.06 4.13 -6.52
N ARG A 213 4.94 4.97 -5.98
CA ARG A 213 5.56 6.09 -6.69
C ARG A 213 7.08 5.97 -6.71
N HIS A 214 7.74 6.55 -7.71
CA HIS A 214 9.17 6.83 -7.59
C HIS A 214 9.40 7.84 -6.46
N LYS A 215 10.47 7.70 -5.69
CA LYS A 215 10.76 8.53 -4.52
C LYS A 215 10.82 10.03 -4.83
N ASP A 216 11.28 10.38 -6.03
CA ASP A 216 11.41 11.77 -6.51
C ASP A 216 10.11 12.35 -7.14
N ASN A 217 9.03 11.56 -7.23
CA ASN A 217 7.76 12.01 -7.79
C ASN A 217 6.78 12.43 -6.66
N PRO A 218 6.37 13.72 -6.59
CA PRO A 218 5.46 14.20 -5.56
C PRO A 218 3.97 14.05 -5.92
N TYR A 219 3.62 13.96 -7.20
CA TYR A 219 2.24 14.09 -7.72
C TYR A 219 1.34 12.88 -7.45
N MET A 220 1.93 11.76 -7.05
CA MET A 220 1.21 10.50 -6.88
C MET A 220 0.72 10.30 -5.46
N TRP A 221 -0.53 9.86 -5.34
CA TRP A 221 -1.12 9.41 -4.09
C TRP A 221 -0.94 7.89 -3.98
N VAL A 222 -0.12 7.46 -3.03
CA VAL A 222 0.18 6.05 -2.84
C VAL A 222 -0.95 5.39 -2.06
N ILE A 223 -1.55 4.35 -2.63
CA ILE A 223 -2.64 3.57 -2.02
C ILE A 223 -2.13 2.24 -1.44
N PRO A 224 -2.94 1.58 -0.58
CA PRO A 224 -2.85 0.15 -0.39
C PRO A 224 -3.03 -0.59 -1.71
N ASP A 225 -2.21 -1.61 -1.90
CA ASP A 225 -2.24 -2.41 -3.11
C ASP A 225 -3.44 -3.38 -3.15
N PHE A 226 -3.84 -3.77 -4.36
CA PHE A 226 -4.94 -4.70 -4.60
C PHE A 226 -4.77 -6.02 -3.82
N ASP A 227 -3.52 -6.43 -3.61
CA ASP A 227 -3.11 -7.62 -2.88
C ASP A 227 -3.51 -7.62 -1.39
N GLY A 228 -3.88 -6.46 -0.81
CA GLY A 228 -4.43 -6.31 0.55
C GLY A 228 -5.88 -6.77 0.70
N TRP A 229 -6.57 -6.96 -0.43
CA TRP A 229 -7.83 -7.68 -0.51
C TRP A 229 -7.60 -9.12 -0.98
N THR A 230 -7.25 -9.28 -2.27
CA THR A 230 -6.81 -10.53 -2.87
C THR A 230 -5.79 -10.25 -3.94
N TYR A 231 -4.79 -11.12 -4.06
CA TYR A 231 -4.08 -11.21 -5.33
C TYR A 231 -5.04 -11.88 -6.35
N PRO A 232 -5.13 -11.41 -7.60
CA PRO A 232 -6.07 -11.95 -8.59
C PRO A 232 -5.57 -13.24 -9.27
N ASP A 233 -4.69 -14.00 -8.61
CA ASP A 233 -4.29 -15.34 -9.02
C ASP A 233 -4.58 -16.38 -7.93
N ASP A 234 -4.72 -17.64 -8.34
CA ASP A 234 -4.96 -18.77 -7.45
C ASP A 234 -3.74 -19.16 -6.60
N ALA A 235 -2.59 -18.50 -6.78
CA ALA A 235 -1.33 -18.87 -6.14
C ALA A 235 -1.11 -18.22 -4.76
N VAL A 236 -1.83 -17.14 -4.45
CA VAL A 236 -1.77 -16.45 -3.16
C VAL A 236 -3.15 -16.24 -2.52
N GLY A 237 -4.19 -15.98 -3.32
CA GLY A 237 -5.55 -15.76 -2.81
C GLY A 237 -5.71 -14.52 -1.92
N SER A 238 -6.65 -14.58 -0.98
CA SER A 238 -6.99 -13.42 -0.15
C SER A 238 -5.97 -13.16 0.96
N TYR A 239 -5.72 -11.89 1.29
CA TYR A 239 -4.68 -11.55 2.27
C TYR A 239 -4.98 -12.09 3.68
N VAL A 240 -6.26 -12.16 4.06
CA VAL A 240 -6.67 -12.76 5.35
C VAL A 240 -6.44 -14.27 5.36
N GLN A 241 -6.75 -14.97 4.28
CA GLN A 241 -6.47 -16.41 4.14
C GLN A 241 -4.96 -16.66 4.24
N PHE A 242 -4.14 -15.95 3.47
CA PHE A 242 -2.69 -16.07 3.53
C PHE A 242 -2.14 -15.89 4.95
N ARG A 243 -2.62 -14.88 5.70
CA ARG A 243 -2.20 -14.65 7.10
C ARG A 243 -2.55 -15.82 8.02
N ASN A 244 -3.71 -16.43 7.84
CA ASN A 244 -4.12 -17.62 8.59
C ASN A 244 -3.25 -18.83 8.22
N GLU A 245 -3.01 -19.06 6.93
CA GLU A 245 -2.13 -20.15 6.46
C GLU A 245 -0.69 -20.01 6.95
N VAL A 246 -0.15 -18.78 7.02
CA VAL A 246 1.15 -18.51 7.64
C VAL A 246 1.11 -18.87 9.13
N ALA A 247 0.08 -18.48 9.87
CA ALA A 247 -0.02 -18.78 11.31
C ALA A 247 -0.03 -20.29 11.62
N GLU A 248 -0.55 -21.14 10.73
CA GLU A 248 -0.55 -22.60 10.87
C GLU A 248 0.82 -23.25 10.58
N ILE A 249 1.67 -22.64 9.74
CA ILE A 249 2.98 -23.21 9.34
C ILE A 249 4.19 -22.54 10.02
N GLU A 250 3.96 -21.45 10.76
CA GLU A 250 5.02 -20.58 11.23
C GLU A 250 5.87 -21.19 12.35
N LYS A 251 7.14 -21.47 12.02
CA LYS A 251 8.12 -22.04 12.96
C LYS A 251 8.88 -20.97 13.75
N PRO A 252 9.37 -21.28 14.96
CA PRO A 252 10.41 -20.48 15.64
C PRO A 252 11.60 -20.16 14.72
N PHE A 253 12.22 -19.01 14.89
CA PHE A 253 13.27 -18.51 13.98
C PHE A 253 14.45 -19.49 13.85
N GLU A 254 14.82 -20.15 14.93
CA GLU A 254 15.89 -21.13 15.02
C GLU A 254 15.59 -22.46 14.32
N GLU A 255 14.31 -22.76 14.05
CA GLU A 255 13.84 -23.95 13.32
C GLU A 255 13.63 -23.69 11.83
N LYS A 256 13.79 -22.44 11.38
CA LYS A 256 13.73 -22.06 9.96
C LYS A 256 15.03 -22.43 9.24
N ILE A 257 14.94 -22.62 7.93
CA ILE A 257 16.07 -22.91 7.03
C ILE A 257 17.04 -21.72 7.07
N PRO A 258 18.33 -21.90 7.42
CA PRO A 258 19.29 -20.81 7.61
C PRO A 258 19.88 -20.32 6.27
N GLN A 259 19.00 -19.95 5.33
CA GLN A 259 19.36 -19.47 3.99
C GLN A 259 18.52 -18.25 3.59
N LEU A 260 19.07 -17.45 2.68
CA LEU A 260 18.37 -16.38 1.97
C LEU A 260 17.57 -16.96 0.81
N SER A 261 16.25 -16.90 0.93
CA SER A 261 15.35 -17.33 -0.13
C SER A 261 14.92 -16.18 -1.03
N TRP A 262 14.90 -16.45 -2.34
CA TRP A 262 14.26 -15.59 -3.35
C TRP A 262 13.76 -16.43 -4.51
N ARG A 263 12.58 -16.10 -5.04
CA ARG A 263 12.07 -16.57 -6.34
C ARG A 263 11.40 -15.43 -7.08
N GLY A 264 11.81 -15.19 -8.33
CA GLY A 264 11.19 -14.19 -9.20
C GLY A 264 11.60 -14.35 -10.67
N SER A 265 10.93 -13.59 -11.53
CA SER A 265 11.26 -13.49 -12.96
C SER A 265 12.46 -12.57 -13.18
N LEU A 266 13.36 -12.94 -14.10
CA LEU A 266 14.40 -12.03 -14.61
C LEU A 266 13.91 -11.16 -15.79
N GLY A 267 12.69 -11.38 -16.29
CA GLY A 267 12.10 -10.63 -17.40
C GLY A 267 11.74 -9.18 -17.07
N VAL A 268 11.65 -8.83 -15.78
CA VAL A 268 11.45 -7.45 -15.31
C VAL A 268 12.64 -7.02 -14.45
N ASN A 269 13.07 -5.76 -14.58
CA ASN A 269 14.21 -5.19 -13.86
C ASN A 269 15.46 -6.09 -13.86
N HIS A 270 15.79 -6.60 -15.05
CA HIS A 270 16.82 -7.62 -15.26
C HIS A 270 18.16 -7.27 -14.60
N GLY A 271 18.63 -6.03 -14.72
CA GLY A 271 19.91 -5.60 -14.14
C GLY A 271 19.97 -5.77 -12.61
N LEU A 272 18.92 -5.33 -11.91
CA LEU A 272 18.80 -5.46 -10.45
C LEU A 272 18.71 -6.92 -10.02
N ARG A 273 17.87 -7.72 -10.69
CA ARG A 273 17.61 -9.11 -10.29
C ARG A 273 18.73 -10.05 -10.67
N GLN A 274 19.42 -9.79 -11.79
CA GLN A 274 20.66 -10.48 -12.14
C GLN A 274 21.75 -10.16 -11.13
N ALA A 275 21.87 -8.92 -10.66
CA ALA A 275 22.84 -8.58 -9.60
C ALA A 275 22.59 -9.35 -8.28
N LEU A 276 21.33 -9.55 -7.89
CA LEU A 276 20.98 -10.44 -6.76
C LEU A 276 21.40 -11.89 -7.03
N MET A 277 21.13 -12.43 -8.23
CA MET A 277 21.56 -13.78 -8.61
C MET A 277 23.08 -13.93 -8.55
N ASP A 278 23.83 -13.00 -9.16
CA ASP A 278 25.29 -13.01 -9.25
C ASP A 278 25.94 -12.87 -7.87
N ALA A 279 25.43 -11.97 -7.00
CA ALA A 279 25.92 -11.80 -5.63
C ALA A 279 25.64 -13.00 -4.72
N SER A 280 24.69 -13.87 -5.10
CA SER A 280 24.27 -15.04 -4.33
C SER A 280 24.77 -16.38 -4.91
N ASP A 281 25.53 -16.37 -6.01
CA ASP A 281 25.99 -17.60 -6.67
C ASP A 281 27.10 -18.31 -5.87
N GLY A 282 27.02 -19.63 -5.82
CA GLY A 282 27.95 -20.50 -5.07
C GLY A 282 27.95 -20.31 -3.53
N LYS A 283 27.10 -19.43 -2.97
CA LYS A 283 27.06 -19.13 -1.53
C LYS A 283 26.30 -20.19 -0.74
N SER A 284 26.88 -20.68 0.35
CA SER A 284 26.24 -21.68 1.23
C SER A 284 24.94 -21.17 1.88
N TRP A 285 24.88 -19.86 2.13
CA TRP A 285 23.71 -19.18 2.66
C TRP A 285 22.61 -18.93 1.61
N SER A 286 22.85 -19.20 0.32
CA SER A 286 21.91 -18.86 -0.75
C SER A 286 20.93 -20.00 -1.07
N ASP A 287 19.65 -19.65 -1.10
CA ASP A 287 18.62 -20.30 -1.91
C ASP A 287 17.93 -19.25 -2.79
N VAL A 288 18.72 -18.48 -3.53
CA VAL A 288 18.27 -17.45 -4.49
C VAL A 288 18.19 -18.08 -5.87
N LYS A 289 16.98 -18.13 -6.47
CA LYS A 289 16.76 -18.81 -7.77
C LYS A 289 15.74 -18.07 -8.64
N ALA A 290 16.07 -17.88 -9.92
CA ALA A 290 15.11 -17.41 -10.91
C ALA A 290 14.01 -18.47 -11.18
N ILE A 291 12.79 -18.00 -11.45
CA ILE A 291 11.68 -18.85 -11.91
C ILE A 291 11.77 -19.01 -13.43
N ASP A 292 11.72 -20.25 -13.93
CA ASP A 292 11.41 -20.54 -15.34
C ASP A 292 9.93 -20.87 -15.44
N TRP A 293 9.13 -19.93 -15.95
CA TRP A 293 7.68 -20.08 -16.10
C TRP A 293 7.26 -21.16 -17.10
N ARG A 294 8.10 -21.45 -18.11
CA ARG A 294 7.83 -22.49 -19.12
C ARG A 294 7.91 -23.89 -18.54
N THR A 295 8.79 -24.11 -17.56
CA THR A 295 8.92 -25.40 -16.84
C THR A 295 8.27 -25.39 -15.45
N ARG A 296 7.80 -24.22 -14.98
CA ARG A 296 7.41 -23.94 -13.59
C ARG A 296 8.46 -24.37 -12.55
N SER A 297 9.73 -24.44 -12.96
CA SER A 297 10.81 -24.81 -12.05
C SER A 297 11.14 -23.67 -11.09
N ASN A 298 11.66 -24.04 -9.92
CA ASN A 298 11.94 -23.17 -8.78
C ASN A 298 10.73 -22.43 -8.16
N VAL A 299 9.51 -22.52 -8.69
CA VAL A 299 8.32 -21.90 -8.07
C VAL A 299 8.17 -22.34 -6.60
N LEU A 300 7.98 -21.37 -5.71
CA LEU A 300 7.74 -21.54 -4.28
C LEU A 300 6.45 -20.80 -3.93
N ALA A 301 5.53 -21.43 -3.18
CA ALA A 301 4.30 -20.76 -2.77
C ALA A 301 4.63 -19.61 -1.80
N MET A 302 3.84 -18.52 -1.82
CA MET A 302 4.20 -17.31 -1.09
C MET A 302 4.34 -17.54 0.43
N LYS A 303 3.50 -18.40 1.01
CA LYS A 303 3.59 -18.77 2.43
C LYS A 303 4.85 -19.58 2.77
N ASP A 304 5.37 -20.36 1.82
CA ASP A 304 6.47 -21.30 2.09
C ASP A 304 7.81 -20.58 2.26
N PHE A 305 7.93 -19.31 1.82
CA PHE A 305 9.03 -18.41 2.17
C PHE A 305 9.19 -18.24 3.70
N CYS A 306 8.11 -18.35 4.48
CA CYS A 306 8.18 -18.27 5.93
C CYS A 306 8.91 -19.45 6.60
N ASN A 307 9.29 -20.49 5.83
CA ASN A 307 10.21 -21.53 6.31
C ASN A 307 11.68 -21.09 6.36
N TYR A 308 12.06 -19.93 5.81
CA TYR A 308 13.45 -19.46 5.73
C TYR A 308 13.75 -18.38 6.77
N GLN A 309 14.95 -18.36 7.32
CA GLN A 309 15.41 -17.31 8.23
C GLN A 309 15.53 -15.96 7.53
N TYR A 310 15.92 -15.94 6.25
CA TYR A 310 16.17 -14.73 5.48
C TYR A 310 15.37 -14.75 4.19
N VAL A 311 14.75 -13.63 3.84
CA VAL A 311 13.88 -13.49 2.65
C VAL A 311 14.29 -12.23 1.88
N ALA A 312 14.70 -12.38 0.62
CA ALA A 312 15.13 -11.24 -0.18
C ALA A 312 13.94 -10.54 -0.84
N HIS A 313 13.97 -9.22 -0.88
CA HIS A 313 13.08 -8.41 -1.69
C HIS A 313 13.82 -7.75 -2.85
N THR A 314 13.14 -7.68 -4.00
CA THR A 314 13.59 -6.97 -5.20
C THR A 314 12.42 -6.20 -5.80
N GLU A 315 12.68 -4.97 -6.22
CA GLU A 315 11.82 -4.25 -7.16
C GLU A 315 11.56 -5.06 -8.44
N GLY A 316 10.39 -4.85 -9.04
CA GLY A 316 9.98 -5.42 -10.33
C GLY A 316 9.99 -4.34 -11.39
N ASN A 317 8.95 -4.29 -12.22
CA ASN A 317 8.68 -3.14 -13.10
C ASN A 317 8.78 -1.81 -12.35
N THR A 318 8.26 -1.80 -11.11
CA THR A 318 8.37 -0.72 -10.13
C THR A 318 8.62 -1.33 -8.74
N TRP A 319 7.73 -1.12 -7.78
CA TRP A 319 7.70 -1.91 -6.54
C TRP A 319 7.29 -3.39 -6.82
N SER A 320 7.21 -4.23 -5.78
CA SER A 320 6.68 -5.60 -5.91
C SER A 320 5.88 -6.01 -4.67
N GLY A 321 4.64 -6.49 -4.87
CA GLY A 321 3.72 -6.90 -3.80
C GLY A 321 4.26 -7.97 -2.85
N ARG A 322 5.26 -8.76 -3.31
CA ARG A 322 5.99 -9.76 -2.53
C ARG A 322 6.37 -9.26 -1.12
N LEU A 323 6.80 -8.00 -0.96
CA LEU A 323 7.27 -7.51 0.35
C LEU A 323 6.19 -7.53 1.43
N ARG A 324 4.91 -7.30 1.09
CA ARG A 324 3.80 -7.38 2.04
C ARG A 324 3.80 -8.78 2.68
N TYR A 325 3.82 -9.81 1.83
CA TYR A 325 3.77 -11.20 2.25
C TYR A 325 5.02 -11.61 3.06
N LEU A 326 6.22 -11.21 2.63
CA LEU A 326 7.47 -11.51 3.36
C LEU A 326 7.47 -10.93 4.79
N HIS A 327 6.91 -9.74 4.98
CA HIS A 327 6.75 -9.12 6.31
C HIS A 327 5.74 -9.83 7.23
N ASN A 328 5.02 -10.84 6.76
CA ASN A 328 4.20 -11.71 7.61
C ASN A 328 4.96 -12.93 8.15
N CYS A 329 6.16 -13.21 7.62
CA CYS A 329 7.05 -14.21 8.19
C CYS A 329 7.84 -13.62 9.37
N ASN A 330 8.10 -14.39 10.42
CA ASN A 330 9.11 -14.08 11.44
C ASN A 330 10.51 -14.38 10.88
N SER A 331 10.84 -13.72 9.78
CA SER A 331 12.07 -13.87 8.99
C SER A 331 12.70 -12.49 8.81
N VAL A 332 14.01 -12.43 8.59
CA VAL A 332 14.73 -11.18 8.30
C VAL A 332 14.49 -10.79 6.83
N PRO A 333 13.84 -9.66 6.54
CA PRO A 333 13.78 -9.14 5.20
C PRO A 333 15.14 -8.54 4.81
N VAL A 334 15.69 -8.97 3.68
CA VAL A 334 16.89 -8.38 3.08
C VAL A 334 16.45 -7.57 1.86
N ILE A 335 16.60 -6.24 1.93
CA ILE A 335 16.01 -5.30 0.97
C ILE A 335 17.12 -4.39 0.45
N HIS A 336 17.21 -4.28 -0.88
CA HIS A 336 18.15 -3.34 -1.51
C HIS A 336 17.69 -1.89 -1.35
N ASP A 337 18.56 -0.94 -1.66
CA ASP A 337 18.19 0.48 -1.71
C ASP A 337 17.10 0.71 -2.79
N LEU A 338 15.92 1.15 -2.34
CA LEU A 338 14.70 1.28 -3.14
C LEU A 338 14.63 2.63 -3.86
N ASP A 339 14.12 2.60 -5.08
CA ASP A 339 13.72 3.79 -5.85
C ASP A 339 12.21 4.04 -5.76
N TRP A 340 11.43 3.01 -5.44
CA TRP A 340 9.97 3.06 -5.36
C TRP A 340 9.47 3.02 -3.92
N VAL A 341 8.35 3.70 -3.67
CA VAL A 341 7.72 3.86 -2.36
C VAL A 341 6.27 3.39 -2.42
N ALA A 342 5.96 2.32 -1.69
CA ALA A 342 4.60 1.89 -1.38
C ALA A 342 4.14 2.42 -0.01
N HIS A 343 2.84 2.36 0.28
CA HIS A 343 2.21 3.06 1.41
C HIS A 343 2.83 2.81 2.80
N TYR A 344 3.36 1.62 3.05
CA TYR A 344 4.00 1.24 4.31
C TYR A 344 5.54 1.34 4.31
N TYR A 345 6.17 1.65 3.17
CA TYR A 345 7.63 1.71 3.06
C TYR A 345 8.30 2.76 3.97
N PRO A 346 7.69 3.90 4.34
CA PRO A 346 8.29 4.80 5.33
C PRO A 346 8.64 4.11 6.64
N LEU A 347 7.91 3.08 7.04
CA LEU A 347 8.09 2.35 8.31
C LEU A 347 9.36 1.47 8.33
N LEU A 348 10.03 1.27 7.20
CA LEU A 348 11.24 0.46 7.08
C LEU A 348 12.42 1.08 7.84
N GLN A 349 12.86 0.41 8.91
CA GLN A 349 14.01 0.80 9.75
C GLN A 349 15.22 -0.08 9.42
N ASP A 350 16.27 0.51 8.86
CA ASP A 350 17.51 -0.20 8.50
C ASP A 350 18.53 -0.31 9.63
N SER A 351 18.29 0.39 10.75
CA SER A 351 19.25 0.57 11.83
C SER A 351 18.56 0.95 13.16
N GLY A 352 19.32 0.95 14.25
CA GLY A 352 18.83 1.31 15.59
C GLY A 352 18.05 0.18 16.30
N PRO A 353 17.48 0.45 17.49
CA PRO A 353 16.84 -0.58 18.32
C PRO A 353 15.62 -1.23 17.65
N TYR A 354 14.89 -0.48 16.81
CA TYR A 354 13.69 -0.93 16.09
C TYR A 354 13.95 -1.30 14.63
N GLN A 355 15.20 -1.54 14.25
CA GLN A 355 15.58 -2.09 12.96
C GLN A 355 14.73 -3.32 12.62
N ASN A 356 14.03 -3.26 11.50
CA ASN A 356 13.02 -4.24 11.08
C ASN A 356 13.34 -4.86 9.70
N TYR A 357 14.44 -4.46 9.07
CA TYR A 357 15.01 -5.14 7.90
C TYR A 357 16.53 -4.94 7.81
N ILE A 358 17.17 -5.66 6.91
CA ILE A 358 18.56 -5.48 6.54
C ILE A 358 18.63 -4.78 5.19
N LYS A 359 19.17 -3.55 5.21
CA LYS A 359 19.45 -2.79 4.00
C LYS A 359 20.75 -3.25 3.35
N VAL A 360 20.68 -3.55 2.06
CA VAL A 360 21.83 -3.77 1.16
C VAL A 360 21.84 -2.69 0.07
N LYS A 361 22.96 -2.53 -0.63
CA LYS A 361 23.06 -1.61 -1.77
C LYS A 361 22.15 -2.04 -2.91
N ARG A 362 21.79 -1.08 -3.77
CA ARG A 362 20.97 -1.31 -4.98
C ARG A 362 21.56 -2.35 -5.93
N ASP A 363 22.87 -2.52 -5.95
CA ASP A 363 23.59 -3.49 -6.80
C ASP A 363 23.93 -4.80 -6.07
N PHE A 364 23.45 -5.00 -4.84
CA PHE A 364 23.78 -6.14 -3.98
C PHE A 364 25.29 -6.35 -3.70
N SER A 365 26.15 -5.37 -3.98
CA SER A 365 27.61 -5.51 -3.84
C SER A 365 28.12 -5.67 -2.40
N ASP A 366 27.27 -5.49 -1.39
CA ASP A 366 27.52 -5.76 0.02
C ASP A 366 26.68 -6.91 0.60
N LEU A 367 25.91 -7.64 -0.23
CA LEU A 367 24.99 -8.69 0.23
C LEU A 367 25.72 -9.81 1.00
N ASP A 368 26.85 -10.26 0.49
CA ASP A 368 27.63 -11.35 1.10
C ASP A 368 28.15 -11.00 2.50
N GLU A 369 28.74 -9.81 2.65
CA GLU A 369 29.19 -9.27 3.95
C GLU A 369 28.04 -9.22 4.96
N LYS A 370 26.85 -8.78 4.51
CA LYS A 370 25.65 -8.68 5.36
C LYS A 370 25.12 -10.05 5.76
N MET A 371 25.12 -11.02 4.85
CA MET A 371 24.70 -12.40 5.13
C MET A 371 25.67 -13.13 6.05
N GLU A 372 26.98 -13.01 5.83
CA GLU A 372 28.01 -13.55 6.74
C GLU A 372 27.89 -12.95 8.14
N HIS A 373 27.66 -11.64 8.26
CA HIS A 373 27.40 -10.97 9.54
C HIS A 373 26.17 -11.54 10.25
N LEU A 374 25.04 -11.66 9.57
CA LEU A 374 23.79 -12.17 10.16
C LEU A 374 23.93 -13.61 10.68
N ILE A 375 24.63 -14.46 9.92
CA ILE A 375 24.87 -15.86 10.30
C ILE A 375 25.81 -15.96 11.50
N ALA A 376 26.78 -15.05 11.62
CA ALA A 376 27.65 -14.93 12.79
C ALA A 376 26.94 -14.34 14.03
N HIS A 377 25.82 -13.62 13.84
CA HIS A 377 25.07 -12.93 14.90
C HIS A 377 23.58 -13.34 14.93
N PRO A 378 23.26 -14.62 15.22
CA PRO A 378 21.89 -15.14 15.12
C PRO A 378 20.90 -14.45 16.09
N ASP A 379 21.35 -13.96 17.25
CA ASP A 379 20.51 -13.19 18.17
C ASP A 379 20.08 -11.83 17.57
N GLU A 380 20.95 -11.20 16.77
CA GLU A 380 20.62 -9.97 16.04
C GLU A 380 19.63 -10.26 14.92
N ALA A 381 19.88 -11.30 14.12
CA ALA A 381 18.97 -11.74 13.06
C ALA A 381 17.57 -12.07 13.63
N LYS A 382 17.50 -12.83 14.73
CA LYS A 382 16.25 -13.15 15.42
C LYS A 382 15.51 -11.89 15.91
N ARG A 383 16.23 -10.92 16.46
CA ARG A 383 15.65 -9.63 16.89
C ARG A 383 15.03 -8.88 15.70
N ILE A 384 15.74 -8.78 14.58
CA ILE A 384 15.26 -8.06 13.39
C ILE A 384 14.03 -8.77 12.79
N ALA A 385 14.05 -10.10 12.71
CA ALA A 385 12.91 -10.90 12.26
C ALA A 385 11.66 -10.67 13.14
N ALA A 386 11.84 -10.70 14.47
CA ALA A 386 10.76 -10.43 15.41
C ALA A 386 10.24 -8.99 15.30
N GLN A 387 11.13 -8.01 15.10
CA GLN A 387 10.76 -6.61 14.91
C GLN A 387 10.03 -6.38 13.57
N SER A 388 10.44 -7.04 12.48
CA SER A 388 9.72 -7.07 11.20
C SER A 388 8.28 -7.52 11.40
N ALA A 389 8.10 -8.70 11.98
CA ALA A 389 6.78 -9.27 12.24
C ALA A 389 5.93 -8.39 13.18
N GLN A 390 6.50 -7.89 14.29
CA GLN A 390 5.79 -7.01 15.22
C GLN A 390 5.34 -5.70 14.57
N THR A 391 6.19 -5.11 13.71
CA THR A 391 5.92 -3.82 13.04
C THR A 391 4.87 -4.00 11.96
N PHE A 392 5.04 -5.00 11.10
CA PHE A 392 4.26 -5.14 9.88
C PHE A 392 3.11 -6.16 10.07
N ARG A 393 3.41 -7.46 10.21
CA ARG A 393 2.39 -8.52 10.41
C ARG A 393 1.38 -8.14 11.49
N ASP A 394 1.89 -7.80 12.68
CA ASP A 394 1.07 -7.68 13.88
C ASP A 394 0.50 -6.26 14.05
N ARG A 395 0.80 -5.32 13.15
CA ARG A 395 0.33 -3.93 13.29
C ARG A 395 0.07 -3.25 11.95
N TYR A 396 1.10 -2.72 11.31
CA TYR A 396 0.95 -1.76 10.21
C TYR A 396 0.46 -2.37 8.88
N LEU A 397 0.56 -3.69 8.70
CA LEU A 397 -0.06 -4.45 7.61
C LEU A 397 -1.26 -5.27 8.09
N THR A 398 -1.88 -4.94 9.23
CA THR A 398 -3.16 -5.59 9.59
C THR A 398 -4.28 -5.11 8.66
N PRO A 399 -5.28 -5.95 8.34
CA PRO A 399 -6.44 -5.52 7.54
C PRO A 399 -7.20 -4.32 8.14
N ALA A 400 -7.17 -4.15 9.48
CA ALA A 400 -7.63 -2.95 10.17
C ALA A 400 -6.78 -1.70 9.90
N ALA A 401 -5.44 -1.82 9.89
CA ALA A 401 -4.54 -0.73 9.52
C ALA A 401 -4.79 -0.23 8.08
N GLU A 402 -5.01 -1.15 7.14
CA GLU A 402 -5.34 -0.80 5.76
C GLU A 402 -6.67 -0.03 5.66
N ALA A 403 -7.69 -0.43 6.41
CA ALA A 403 -8.96 0.31 6.50
C ALA A 403 -8.82 1.69 7.17
N CYS A 404 -7.91 1.85 8.13
CA CYS A 404 -7.53 3.16 8.66
C CYS A 404 -6.82 4.02 7.59
N TYR A 405 -5.89 3.45 6.81
CA TYR A 405 -5.19 4.17 5.73
C TYR A 405 -6.17 4.70 4.68
N TRP A 406 -7.09 3.85 4.18
CA TRP A 406 -8.10 4.26 3.21
C TRP A 406 -8.93 5.46 3.69
N ARG A 407 -9.49 5.39 4.91
CA ARG A 407 -10.31 6.46 5.47
C ARG A 407 -9.51 7.75 5.70
N ARG A 408 -8.27 7.64 6.21
CA ARG A 408 -7.38 8.81 6.39
C ARG A 408 -6.96 9.42 5.05
N MET A 409 -6.80 8.60 4.02
CA MET A 409 -6.49 9.05 2.67
C MET A 409 -7.62 9.85 2.05
N PHE A 410 -8.87 9.37 2.14
CA PHE A 410 -10.03 10.13 1.66
C PHE A 410 -10.15 11.49 2.39
N ALA A 411 -9.94 11.52 3.71
CA ALA A 411 -9.94 12.76 4.48
C ALA A 411 -8.82 13.74 4.06
N LYS A 412 -7.59 13.25 3.84
CA LYS A 412 -6.46 14.10 3.42
C LYS A 412 -6.64 14.59 1.98
N TYR A 413 -7.07 13.75 1.06
CA TYR A 413 -7.38 14.13 -0.32
C TYR A 413 -8.50 15.18 -0.38
N ALA A 414 -9.58 14.99 0.39
CA ALA A 414 -10.69 15.94 0.48
C ALA A 414 -10.27 17.34 0.97
N SER A 415 -9.18 17.46 1.73
CA SER A 415 -8.66 18.76 2.22
C SER A 415 -7.84 19.54 1.18
N VAL A 416 -7.49 18.90 0.05
CA VAL A 416 -6.67 19.49 -1.03
C VAL A 416 -7.35 19.49 -2.39
N GLN A 417 -8.49 18.82 -2.55
CA GLN A 417 -9.38 19.06 -3.69
C GLN A 417 -10.08 20.42 -3.56
N ASP A 418 -10.05 21.19 -4.66
CA ASP A 418 -10.61 22.54 -4.77
C ASP A 418 -11.86 22.54 -5.65
N PHE A 419 -12.62 21.47 -5.54
CA PHE A 419 -13.93 21.29 -6.16
C PHE A 419 -14.80 20.42 -5.25
N GLN A 420 -16.11 20.45 -5.47
CA GLN A 420 -17.05 19.57 -4.80
C GLN A 420 -17.46 18.45 -5.77
N PRO A 421 -17.22 17.17 -5.45
CA PRO A 421 -17.76 16.05 -6.21
C PRO A 421 -19.28 16.16 -6.32
N ARG A 422 -19.82 15.85 -7.50
CA ARG A 422 -21.25 15.96 -7.81
C ARG A 422 -21.78 14.58 -8.20
N LEU A 423 -22.91 14.18 -7.60
CA LEU A 423 -23.59 12.93 -7.96
C LEU A 423 -24.38 13.02 -9.27
N TYR A 424 -24.74 14.24 -9.69
CA TYR A 424 -25.52 14.48 -10.90
C TYR A 424 -24.84 15.52 -11.78
N ASP A 425 -24.80 15.24 -13.09
CA ASP A 425 -24.64 16.29 -14.10
C ASP A 425 -26.03 16.87 -14.41
N GLU A 426 -26.07 18.19 -14.63
CA GLU A 426 -27.31 18.94 -14.85
C GLU A 426 -27.28 19.56 -16.25
N GLU A 427 -28.26 19.19 -17.06
CA GLU A 427 -28.48 19.76 -18.38
C GLU A 427 -29.31 21.05 -18.21
N ILE A 428 -28.75 22.17 -18.66
CA ILE A 428 -29.38 23.49 -18.56
C ILE A 428 -30.08 23.79 -19.89
N GLY A 429 -31.39 24.06 -19.83
CA GLY A 429 -32.17 24.45 -20.99
C GLY A 429 -31.87 25.87 -21.47
N PRO A 430 -32.40 26.27 -22.65
CA PRO A 430 -32.18 27.60 -23.22
C PRO A 430 -32.57 28.76 -22.29
N ASP A 431 -33.56 28.54 -21.42
CA ASP A 431 -34.09 29.52 -20.47
C ASP A 431 -33.33 29.57 -19.12
N GLY A 432 -32.31 28.71 -18.94
CA GLY A 432 -31.49 28.64 -17.73
C GLY A 432 -31.96 27.63 -16.66
N ASP A 433 -33.12 27.00 -16.87
CA ASP A 433 -33.66 25.96 -15.97
C ASP A 433 -32.95 24.60 -16.16
N VAL A 434 -32.85 23.81 -15.09
CA VAL A 434 -32.35 22.42 -15.15
C VAL A 434 -33.42 21.53 -15.80
N VAL A 435 -33.22 21.15 -17.06
CA VAL A 435 -34.16 20.32 -17.83
C VAL A 435 -33.96 18.83 -17.61
N ARG A 436 -32.74 18.40 -17.25
CA ARG A 436 -32.39 17.00 -17.01
C ARG A 436 -31.33 16.89 -15.91
N ARG A 437 -31.44 15.87 -15.06
CA ARG A 437 -30.39 15.47 -14.10
C ARG A 437 -29.96 14.05 -14.42
N LEU A 438 -28.69 13.86 -14.73
CA LEU A 438 -28.08 12.57 -15.08
C LEU A 438 -27.20 12.08 -13.93
N ARG A 439 -27.47 10.90 -13.38
CA ARG A 439 -26.61 10.31 -12.33
C ARG A 439 -25.23 10.02 -12.91
N ARG A 440 -24.18 10.41 -12.19
CA ARG A 440 -22.80 10.11 -12.55
C ARG A 440 -22.41 8.74 -11.97
N GLY A 441 -22.05 7.82 -12.86
CA GLY A 441 -21.60 6.48 -12.49
C GLY A 441 -22.68 5.54 -11.93
N GLN A 442 -22.21 4.39 -11.44
CA GLN A 442 -23.00 3.35 -10.76
C GLN A 442 -22.34 2.99 -9.41
N THR A 443 -23.10 2.53 -8.43
CA THR A 443 -22.52 2.07 -7.15
C THR A 443 -21.63 0.84 -7.36
N PHE A 444 -20.65 0.63 -6.48
CA PHE A 444 -19.67 -0.45 -6.61
C PHE A 444 -20.31 -1.85 -6.68
N GLU A 445 -21.37 -2.10 -5.91
CA GLU A 445 -22.07 -3.39 -5.90
C GLU A 445 -22.74 -3.65 -7.26
N ARG A 446 -23.41 -2.65 -7.83
CA ARG A 446 -23.97 -2.75 -9.19
C ARG A 446 -22.87 -2.92 -10.23
N PHE A 447 -21.75 -2.22 -10.07
CA PHE A 447 -20.67 -2.19 -11.05
C PHE A 447 -19.82 -3.49 -11.06
N ALA A 448 -19.50 -4.02 -9.89
CA ALA A 448 -18.65 -5.20 -9.73
C ALA A 448 -19.37 -6.50 -10.11
N PHE A 449 -20.67 -6.61 -9.80
CA PHE A 449 -21.45 -7.84 -9.98
C PHE A 449 -22.38 -7.82 -11.21
N ARG A 450 -22.31 -6.81 -12.08
CA ARG A 450 -23.05 -6.80 -13.34
C ARG A 450 -22.51 -7.89 -14.29
N GLY A 451 -23.37 -8.83 -14.66
CA GLY A 451 -23.08 -9.81 -15.71
C GLY A 451 -22.80 -9.15 -17.06
N LYS A 452 -22.01 -9.83 -17.91
CA LYS A 452 -21.63 -9.34 -19.26
C LYS A 452 -22.85 -8.91 -20.09
N ASP A 453 -23.94 -9.68 -19.96
CA ASP A 453 -25.19 -9.49 -20.69
C ASP A 453 -26.29 -8.92 -19.79
N GLY A 454 -26.01 -7.82 -19.10
CA GLY A 454 -26.96 -7.13 -18.21
C GLY A 454 -28.12 -6.43 -18.93
N TYR A 455 -28.88 -7.21 -19.71
CA TYR A 455 -30.04 -6.83 -20.54
C TYR A 455 -31.37 -7.37 -19.99
N GLU A 456 -31.36 -8.37 -19.09
CA GLU A 456 -32.59 -9.10 -18.72
C GLU A 456 -33.71 -8.22 -18.14
N HIS A 457 -33.39 -7.06 -17.57
CA HIS A 457 -34.38 -6.14 -16.96
C HIS A 457 -34.24 -4.67 -17.41
N GLY A 458 -34.23 -4.43 -18.72
CA GLY A 458 -35.08 -3.44 -19.41
C GLY A 458 -35.09 -1.95 -19.03
N ILE A 459 -34.30 -1.45 -18.07
CA ILE A 459 -34.22 -0.02 -17.75
C ILE A 459 -33.03 0.61 -18.48
N PHE A 460 -33.32 1.30 -19.58
CA PHE A 460 -32.36 2.16 -20.27
C PHE A 460 -31.98 3.35 -19.37
N GLU A 461 -30.71 3.46 -19.03
CA GLU A 461 -30.06 4.78 -19.06
C GLU A 461 -29.67 5.02 -20.52
N GLU A 462 -30.10 6.13 -21.12
CA GLU A 462 -29.86 6.42 -22.53
C GLU A 462 -28.35 6.43 -22.84
N PRO A 463 -27.89 5.79 -23.93
CA PRO A 463 -26.49 5.89 -24.33
C PRO A 463 -26.14 7.34 -24.68
N LYS A 464 -25.03 7.84 -24.13
CA LYS A 464 -24.39 9.05 -24.67
C LYS A 464 -24.06 8.81 -26.15
N ASP A 465 -24.38 9.81 -26.96
CA ASP A 465 -24.36 9.85 -28.42
C ASP A 465 -23.56 8.75 -29.15
N LYS A 466 -24.29 7.90 -29.87
CA LYS A 466 -23.79 7.34 -31.14
C LYS A 466 -24.72 7.74 -32.26
N ALA A 467 -24.31 8.77 -32.99
CA ALA A 467 -24.95 9.17 -34.23
C ALA A 467 -24.87 8.01 -35.24
N GLU A 468 -26.01 7.39 -35.54
CA GLU A 468 -26.36 6.89 -36.88
C GLU A 468 -27.85 6.51 -36.93
N CYS A 469 -28.69 7.47 -37.32
CA CYS A 469 -30.01 7.12 -37.85
C CYS A 469 -29.84 6.46 -39.22
N LYS A 470 -29.94 5.13 -39.29
CA LYS A 470 -30.19 4.41 -40.54
C LYS A 470 -31.59 3.82 -40.51
N ASN A 471 -32.44 4.34 -41.40
CA ASN A 471 -33.76 3.81 -41.67
C ASN A 471 -33.66 2.37 -42.16
N GLU A 472 -34.32 1.43 -41.49
CA GLU A 472 -34.96 0.31 -42.19
C GLU A 472 -36.38 0.10 -41.67
N SER A 473 -37.30 -0.02 -42.61
CA SER A 473 -38.73 -0.10 -42.37
C SER A 473 -39.24 -1.53 -42.63
N ASN A 474 -39.84 -2.17 -41.63
CA ASN A 474 -41.02 -3.03 -41.82
C ASN A 474 -41.68 -3.41 -40.48
N PRO A 475 -43.02 -3.52 -40.43
CA PRO A 475 -43.74 -3.86 -39.21
C PRO A 475 -43.89 -5.38 -39.01
N ALA A 476 -43.58 -5.86 -37.79
CA ALA A 476 -43.96 -7.19 -37.33
C ALA A 476 -45.32 -7.16 -36.59
N PRO A 477 -46.12 -8.25 -36.60
CA PRO A 477 -47.51 -8.21 -36.18
C PRO A 477 -47.69 -8.22 -34.65
N ALA A 478 -48.77 -7.59 -34.19
CA ALA A 478 -49.10 -7.48 -32.77
C ALA A 478 -49.48 -8.82 -32.13
N THR A 479 -48.85 -9.13 -30.98
CA THR A 479 -49.27 -10.19 -30.05
C THR A 479 -50.35 -9.69 -29.07
N PRO A 480 -51.20 -10.57 -28.52
CA PRO A 480 -52.39 -10.15 -27.78
C PRO A 480 -52.09 -9.67 -26.36
N VAL A 481 -52.81 -8.63 -25.93
CA VAL A 481 -52.79 -8.13 -24.54
C VAL A 481 -53.46 -9.15 -23.61
N MET A 482 -52.71 -9.65 -22.61
CA MET A 482 -53.31 -10.32 -21.44
C MET A 482 -53.72 -9.27 -20.39
N THR A 483 -54.99 -9.31 -20.00
CA THR A 483 -55.54 -8.49 -18.91
C THR A 483 -55.08 -8.99 -17.54
N PRO A 484 -54.74 -8.11 -16.57
CA PRO A 484 -54.32 -8.51 -15.24
C PRO A 484 -55.49 -9.00 -14.36
N THR A 485 -55.30 -10.12 -13.68
CA THR A 485 -56.19 -10.63 -12.62
C THR A 485 -56.00 -9.82 -11.32
N PRO A 486 -57.05 -9.52 -10.53
CA PRO A 486 -56.88 -8.75 -9.30
C PRO A 486 -56.16 -9.56 -8.21
N LEU A 487 -55.16 -8.95 -7.56
CA LEU A 487 -54.54 -9.49 -6.35
C LEU A 487 -55.35 -9.08 -5.11
N THR A 488 -55.73 -10.06 -4.29
CA THR A 488 -56.31 -9.83 -2.96
C THR A 488 -55.21 -9.45 -1.95
N PRO A 489 -55.47 -8.54 -0.99
CA PRO A 489 -54.48 -8.18 0.02
C PRO A 489 -54.36 -9.28 1.08
N VAL A 490 -53.13 -9.71 1.38
CA VAL A 490 -52.84 -10.56 2.54
C VAL A 490 -52.31 -9.70 3.67
N THR A 491 -53.08 -9.58 4.74
CA THR A 491 -52.68 -8.88 5.97
C THR A 491 -51.68 -9.75 6.76
N PRO A 492 -50.55 -9.22 7.25
CA PRO A 492 -49.63 -9.99 8.09
C PRO A 492 -50.25 -10.25 9.48
N ALA A 493 -50.33 -11.52 9.87
CA ALA A 493 -50.68 -11.90 11.23
C ALA A 493 -49.44 -11.83 12.13
N VAL A 494 -49.54 -11.13 13.26
CA VAL A 494 -48.48 -11.05 14.27
C VAL A 494 -48.65 -12.20 15.25
N THR A 495 -47.73 -13.17 15.22
CA THR A 495 -47.61 -14.22 16.24
C THR A 495 -46.61 -13.77 17.31
N PRO A 496 -46.93 -13.81 18.62
CA PRO A 496 -45.94 -13.51 19.66
C PRO A 496 -44.93 -14.67 19.79
N ILE A 497 -43.64 -14.32 19.86
CA ILE A 497 -42.57 -15.28 20.19
C ILE A 497 -42.46 -15.31 21.72
N GLU A 498 -42.71 -16.48 22.31
CA GLU A 498 -42.54 -16.73 23.74
C GLU A 498 -41.07 -17.11 24.02
N ILE A 499 -40.37 -16.31 24.83
CA ILE A 499 -38.96 -16.53 25.14
C ILE A 499 -38.86 -17.48 26.34
N VAL A 500 -38.49 -18.74 26.06
CA VAL A 500 -38.17 -19.73 27.11
C VAL A 500 -36.68 -19.62 27.46
N PRO A 501 -36.30 -19.41 28.74
CA PRO A 501 -34.91 -19.39 29.15
C PRO A 501 -34.34 -20.80 29.31
N THR A 502 -33.27 -21.12 28.59
CA THR A 502 -32.51 -22.37 28.78
C THR A 502 -31.64 -22.32 30.04
N PRO A 503 -31.57 -23.39 30.86
CA PRO A 503 -30.65 -23.46 31.99
C PRO A 503 -29.20 -23.64 31.53
N VAL A 504 -28.27 -23.11 32.33
CA VAL A 504 -26.84 -23.43 32.23
C VAL A 504 -26.62 -24.84 32.76
N GLU A 505 -25.99 -25.72 31.96
CA GLU A 505 -25.58 -27.05 32.40
C GLU A 505 -24.06 -27.23 32.28
N THR A 506 -23.51 -27.98 33.23
CA THR A 506 -22.08 -28.05 33.55
C THR A 506 -21.32 -29.11 32.75
N LEU A 507 -20.02 -28.85 32.52
CA LEU A 507 -19.04 -29.78 31.96
C LEU A 507 -19.14 -31.20 32.55
N ILE A 508 -19.23 -32.20 31.67
CA ILE A 508 -18.91 -33.61 31.96
C ILE A 508 -17.95 -34.10 30.87
N ASP A 509 -16.92 -34.83 31.31
CA ASP A 509 -15.74 -35.20 30.56
C ASP A 509 -15.80 -36.69 30.17
N THR A 510 -15.88 -37.02 28.87
CA THR A 510 -15.74 -38.39 28.33
C THR A 510 -15.16 -38.35 26.91
N PRO A 511 -14.20 -39.25 26.56
CA PRO A 511 -13.55 -39.26 25.25
C PRO A 511 -14.40 -39.95 24.18
N VAL A 512 -14.25 -39.52 22.92
CA VAL A 512 -14.89 -40.13 21.74
C VAL A 512 -13.81 -40.73 20.84
N ASP A 513 -13.95 -42.00 20.48
CA ASP A 513 -13.02 -42.72 19.61
C ASP A 513 -13.05 -42.22 18.16
N ALA A 514 -11.88 -42.24 17.51
CA ALA A 514 -11.72 -41.81 16.12
C ALA A 514 -12.06 -42.92 15.10
N PRO A 515 -12.64 -42.59 13.93
CA PRO A 515 -12.94 -43.57 12.88
C PRO A 515 -11.69 -43.97 12.07
N VAL A 516 -11.61 -45.27 11.74
CA VAL A 516 -10.54 -45.88 10.93
C VAL A 516 -10.78 -45.64 9.42
N PRO A 517 -9.75 -45.29 8.62
CA PRO A 517 -9.90 -45.09 7.18
C PRO A 517 -9.90 -46.40 6.38
N THR A 518 -10.76 -46.49 5.36
CA THR A 518 -10.75 -47.55 4.33
C THR A 518 -9.75 -47.24 3.20
N PRO A 519 -9.13 -48.26 2.58
CA PRO A 519 -8.16 -48.09 1.50
C PRO A 519 -8.84 -47.81 0.13
N PRO A 520 -8.15 -47.16 -0.82
CA PRO A 520 -8.69 -46.85 -2.14
C PRO A 520 -8.62 -48.05 -3.11
N GLU A 521 -9.64 -48.20 -3.95
CA GLU A 521 -9.64 -49.09 -5.12
C GLU A 521 -8.85 -48.48 -6.29
N ALA A 522 -8.29 -49.33 -7.14
CA ALA A 522 -7.55 -48.93 -8.35
C ALA A 522 -8.42 -49.10 -9.61
N VAL A 523 -8.39 -48.12 -10.53
CA VAL A 523 -8.89 -48.27 -11.90
C VAL A 523 -7.91 -47.65 -12.91
N GLU A 524 -7.83 -48.35 -14.04
CA GLU A 524 -6.85 -48.40 -15.13
C GLU A 524 -6.49 -47.13 -15.91
N ASP A 525 -5.35 -47.23 -16.61
CA ASP A 525 -4.82 -46.32 -17.64
C ASP A 525 -5.73 -46.19 -18.88
N GLY A 526 -5.63 -45.05 -19.59
CA GLY A 526 -5.99 -45.00 -21.01
C GLY A 526 -6.24 -43.63 -21.66
N ALA A 527 -5.19 -42.90 -22.05
CA ALA A 527 -5.24 -41.92 -23.16
C ALA A 527 -3.85 -41.53 -23.68
N GLU A 528 -3.64 -41.53 -25.00
CA GLU A 528 -2.41 -41.07 -25.66
C GLU A 528 -2.29 -39.53 -25.70
N PRO A 529 -1.06 -38.97 -25.79
CA PRO A 529 -0.84 -37.52 -25.76
C PRO A 529 -1.15 -36.85 -27.12
N ARG A 530 -1.99 -35.81 -27.10
CA ARG A 530 -2.09 -34.84 -28.20
C ARG A 530 -1.00 -33.77 -28.06
N THR A 531 -0.22 -33.57 -29.12
CA THR A 531 0.68 -32.44 -29.28
C THR A 531 -0.09 -31.13 -29.52
N PRO A 532 0.22 -30.03 -28.80
CA PRO A 532 -0.18 -28.69 -29.19
C PRO A 532 0.87 -28.06 -30.11
N THR A 533 0.44 -27.43 -31.20
CA THR A 533 1.24 -26.49 -32.00
C THR A 533 1.40 -25.15 -31.26
N PRO A 534 2.50 -24.41 -31.48
CA PRO A 534 2.73 -23.15 -30.79
C PRO A 534 2.06 -21.97 -31.51
N ASP A 535 1.29 -21.15 -30.78
CA ASP A 535 1.00 -19.76 -31.14
C ASP A 535 0.73 -18.95 -29.86
N ASN A 536 1.30 -17.73 -29.82
CA ASN A 536 1.20 -16.68 -28.80
C ASN A 536 0.64 -17.02 -27.40
N GLN A 537 1.55 -17.05 -26.42
CA GLN A 537 1.27 -16.51 -25.09
C GLN A 537 2.22 -15.36 -24.82
N ASP A 538 1.66 -14.17 -24.63
CA ASP A 538 2.40 -12.96 -24.24
C ASP A 538 2.95 -13.10 -22.81
N ASP A 539 4.12 -12.50 -22.55
CA ASP A 539 4.81 -12.52 -21.25
C ASP A 539 4.04 -11.73 -20.16
N PHE A 540 3.00 -12.35 -19.61
CA PHE A 540 2.00 -11.69 -18.75
C PHE A 540 2.29 -11.76 -17.23
N TRP A 541 3.53 -11.49 -16.79
CA TRP A 541 3.90 -11.58 -15.36
C TRP A 541 4.78 -10.43 -14.84
N GLY A 542 4.14 -9.33 -14.44
CA GLY A 542 4.74 -8.29 -13.60
C GLY A 542 4.84 -8.73 -12.13
N GLN A 543 5.84 -9.54 -11.78
CA GLN A 543 6.23 -9.91 -10.40
C GLN A 543 7.60 -9.35 -10.02
#